data_AF-A0ABD5CGV6-F1
#
_entry.id   AF-A0ABD5CGV6-F1
#
_cell.length_a   1.000
_cell.length_b   1.000
_cell.length_c   1.000
_cell.angle_alpha   90.00
_cell.angle_beta   90.00
_cell.angle_gamma   90.00
#
_symmetry.space_group_name_H-M   'P 1'
#
loop_
_entity.id
_entity.type
_entity.pdbx_description
1 polymer ?
#
loop_
_entity_poly.entity_id
_entity_poly.type
_entity_poly.pdbx_seq_one_letter_code
_entity_poly.pdbx_strand_id
1 'polypeptide(L)'
;MKPSFPAAPVVERAAEPTETNIRELVYAFYDRVRADPLLGPVFDATLAGRWDDHLPKMCTFWASLVLGAKQYRGNVQQAHQPLEGVEPQHFSRWLYLFLDTVESRYEPAAAVRFMEPALRIAQSLQLSRFGWDYKIPAEQQALLERVAPKRPRADDEPHLPARPAGEPFPTRIIGKSRDE
;
A
#
# COMPACT_ATOMS: atom_id res chain seq x y z
N MET A 1 4.78 18.19 -15.97
CA MET A 1 6.07 17.76 -16.55
C MET A 1 6.13 16.27 -16.32
N LYS A 2 6.09 15.40 -17.34
CA LYS A 2 6.16 13.95 -17.11
C LYS A 2 7.52 13.67 -16.48
N PRO A 3 7.59 13.25 -15.22
CA PRO A 3 8.89 12.95 -14.69
C PRO A 3 9.43 11.71 -15.42
N SER A 4 10.53 11.89 -16.14
CA SER A 4 11.28 10.79 -16.76
C SER A 4 12.10 10.15 -15.65
N PHE A 5 11.45 9.26 -14.93
CA PHE A 5 12.12 8.42 -13.95
C PHE A 5 12.67 7.20 -14.69
N PRO A 6 13.93 6.80 -14.45
CA PRO A 6 14.41 5.55 -15.02
C PRO A 6 13.52 4.43 -14.48
N ALA A 7 12.88 3.70 -15.40
CA ALA A 7 12.05 2.55 -15.07
C ALA A 7 12.89 1.52 -14.30
N ALA A 8 12.26 0.75 -13.41
CA ALA A 8 12.94 -0.35 -12.77
C ALA A 8 13.46 -1.34 -13.83
N PRO A 9 14.66 -1.90 -13.63
CA PRO A 9 15.13 -2.99 -14.46
C PRO A 9 14.13 -4.15 -14.36
N VAL A 10 13.62 -4.59 -15.51
CA VAL A 10 12.71 -5.74 -15.57
C VAL A 10 13.50 -7.01 -15.31
N VAL A 11 13.01 -7.83 -14.38
CA VAL A 11 13.54 -9.16 -14.09
C VAL A 11 12.48 -10.21 -14.39
N GLU A 12 12.82 -11.48 -14.23
CA GLU A 12 11.80 -12.54 -14.27
C GLU A 12 10.74 -12.28 -13.21
N ARG A 13 9.48 -12.15 -13.65
CA ARG A 13 8.37 -11.78 -12.79
C ARG A 13 7.87 -12.99 -12.02
N ALA A 14 7.81 -12.87 -10.70
CA ALA A 14 7.27 -13.90 -9.84
C ALA A 14 5.72 -13.87 -9.87
N ALA A 15 5.11 -15.04 -10.01
CA ALA A 15 3.66 -15.20 -9.87
C ALA A 15 3.20 -15.13 -8.41
N GLU A 16 4.05 -15.54 -7.46
CA GLU A 16 3.73 -15.57 -6.04
C GLU A 16 4.85 -14.92 -5.18
N PRO A 17 4.49 -14.17 -4.13
CA PRO A 17 5.44 -13.62 -3.18
C PRO A 17 5.96 -14.68 -2.20
N THR A 18 7.24 -14.58 -1.91
CA THR A 18 8.01 -15.37 -0.94
C THR A 18 8.88 -14.42 -0.11
N GLU A 19 9.40 -14.85 1.03
CA GLU A 19 10.28 -13.98 1.83
C GLU A 19 11.51 -13.51 1.03
N THR A 20 12.08 -14.39 0.21
CA THR A 20 13.26 -14.10 -0.62
C THR A 20 12.97 -13.02 -1.67
N ASN A 21 11.93 -13.18 -2.49
CA ASN A 21 11.64 -12.19 -3.53
C ASN A 21 11.04 -10.88 -2.96
N ILE A 22 10.41 -10.91 -1.77
CA ILE A 22 10.02 -9.70 -1.04
C ILE A 22 11.26 -8.93 -0.58
N ARG A 23 12.27 -9.62 -0.04
CA ARG A 23 13.54 -8.98 0.33
C ARG A 23 14.17 -8.30 -0.88
N GLU A 24 14.26 -8.98 -2.03
CA GLU A 24 14.79 -8.40 -3.26
C GLU A 24 14.01 -7.17 -3.72
N LEU A 25 12.67 -7.23 -3.67
CA LEU A 25 11.80 -6.08 -3.96
C LEU A 25 12.12 -4.90 -3.03
N VAL A 26 12.20 -5.13 -1.73
CA VAL A 26 12.43 -4.09 -0.72
C VAL A 26 13.77 -3.41 -0.96
N TYR A 27 14.84 -4.18 -1.17
CA TYR A 27 16.17 -3.61 -1.42
C TYR A 27 16.20 -2.83 -2.73
N ALA A 28 15.68 -3.39 -3.83
CA ALA A 28 15.62 -2.71 -5.11
C ALA A 28 14.79 -1.42 -5.05
N PHE A 29 13.69 -1.42 -4.28
CA PHE A 29 12.86 -0.25 -4.07
C PHE A 29 13.62 0.85 -3.30
N TYR A 30 14.26 0.50 -2.18
CA TYR A 30 14.95 1.48 -1.37
C TYR A 30 16.24 2.01 -2.01
N ASP A 31 16.91 1.24 -2.86
CA ASP A 31 18.00 1.76 -3.70
C ASP A 31 17.51 2.89 -4.61
N ARG A 32 16.30 2.74 -5.18
CA ARG A 32 15.68 3.80 -6.00
C ARG A 32 15.21 4.99 -5.17
N VAL A 33 14.68 4.76 -3.97
CA VAL A 33 14.31 5.84 -3.04
C VAL A 33 15.53 6.68 -2.67
N ARG A 34 16.67 6.04 -2.39
CA ARG A 34 17.92 6.73 -2.05
C ARG A 34 18.49 7.54 -3.21
N ALA A 35 18.41 6.99 -4.43
CA ALA A 35 18.87 7.69 -5.63
C ALA A 35 17.91 8.78 -6.11
N ASP A 36 16.70 8.86 -5.56
CA ASP A 36 15.69 9.83 -6.00
C ASP A 36 15.97 11.24 -5.45
N PRO A 37 16.01 12.29 -6.28
CA PRO A 37 16.31 13.64 -5.81
C PRO A 37 15.22 14.25 -4.91
N LEU A 38 13.97 13.76 -4.96
CA LEU A 38 12.88 14.25 -4.11
C LEU A 38 12.80 13.47 -2.78
N LEU A 39 12.90 12.15 -2.83
CA LEU A 39 12.79 11.30 -1.64
C LEU A 39 14.12 11.13 -0.90
N GLY A 40 15.23 11.00 -1.61
CA GLY A 40 16.56 10.76 -1.05
C GLY A 40 16.88 11.68 0.12
N PRO A 41 16.77 13.03 -0.03
CA PRO A 41 17.01 13.97 1.05
C PRO A 41 16.12 13.77 2.28
N VAL A 42 14.83 13.44 2.10
CA VAL A 42 13.89 13.18 3.20
C VAL A 42 14.28 11.93 3.97
N PHE A 43 14.64 10.86 3.26
CA PHE A 43 15.08 9.61 3.87
C PHE A 43 16.44 9.76 4.52
N ASP A 44 17.41 10.42 3.89
CA ASP A 44 18.76 10.59 4.43
C ASP A 44 18.77 11.47 5.69
N ALA A 45 17.92 12.50 5.78
CA ALA A 45 17.74 13.29 6.99
C ALA A 45 17.36 12.42 8.21
N THR A 46 16.72 11.28 7.99
CA THR A 46 16.32 10.35 9.05
C THR A 46 17.20 9.10 9.10
N LEU A 47 17.69 8.57 7.99
CA LEU A 47 18.26 7.21 7.92
C LEU A 47 19.74 7.18 7.56
N ALA A 48 20.40 8.33 7.40
CA ALA A 48 21.85 8.36 7.19
C ALA A 48 22.57 7.52 8.27
N GLY A 49 23.36 6.53 7.83
CA GLY A 49 24.05 5.58 8.71
C GLY A 49 23.17 4.50 9.39
N ARG A 50 21.86 4.48 9.14
CA ARG A 50 20.88 3.56 9.77
C ARG A 50 20.14 2.66 8.78
N TRP A 51 20.55 2.65 7.52
CA TRP A 51 19.93 1.84 6.46
C TRP A 51 19.96 0.35 6.78
N ASP A 52 21.05 -0.15 7.36
CA ASP A 52 21.21 -1.57 7.71
C ASP A 52 20.23 -2.02 8.82
N ASP A 53 19.76 -1.10 9.66
CA ASP A 53 18.72 -1.37 10.66
C ASP A 53 17.30 -1.23 10.09
N HIS A 54 17.13 -0.39 9.06
CA HIS A 54 15.83 -0.08 8.46
C HIS A 54 15.38 -1.16 7.46
N LEU A 55 16.27 -1.58 6.56
CA LEU A 55 15.90 -2.52 5.48
C LEU A 55 15.38 -3.88 5.99
N PRO A 56 15.96 -4.51 7.03
CA PRO A 56 15.39 -5.73 7.60
C PRO A 56 13.98 -5.52 8.15
N LYS A 57 13.70 -4.38 8.81
CA LYS A 57 12.35 -4.06 9.31
C LYS A 57 11.35 -3.91 8.18
N MET A 58 11.78 -3.33 7.05
CA MET A 58 10.94 -3.19 5.87
C MET A 58 10.66 -4.54 5.19
N CYS A 59 11.63 -5.46 5.18
CA CYS A 59 11.41 -6.83 4.73
C CYS A 59 10.33 -7.51 5.60
N THR A 60 10.46 -7.45 6.92
CA THR A 60 9.46 -8.01 7.85
C THR A 60 8.09 -7.35 7.69
N PHE A 61 8.04 -6.03 7.49
CA PHE A 61 6.81 -5.29 7.27
C PHE A 61 6.06 -5.77 6.02
N TRP A 62 6.74 -5.80 4.87
CA TRP A 62 6.12 -6.23 3.61
C TRP A 62 5.76 -7.72 3.61
N ALA A 63 6.63 -8.58 4.14
CA ALA A 63 6.31 -9.98 4.33
C ALA A 63 5.07 -10.18 5.21
N SER A 64 4.93 -9.38 6.28
CA SER A 64 3.77 -9.46 7.17
C SER A 64 2.47 -9.10 6.48
N LEU A 65 2.48 -8.06 5.65
CA LEU A 65 1.29 -7.61 4.92
C LEU A 65 0.90 -8.57 3.79
N VAL A 66 1.89 -9.05 3.04
CA VAL A 66 1.64 -9.78 1.80
C VAL A 66 1.45 -11.28 2.06
N LEU A 67 2.22 -11.86 2.98
CA LEU A 67 2.14 -13.28 3.35
C LEU A 67 1.17 -13.52 4.52
N GLY A 68 0.63 -12.46 5.13
CA GLY A 68 -0.26 -12.55 6.30
C GLY A 68 0.46 -12.97 7.59
N ALA A 69 1.79 -12.94 7.60
CA ALA A 69 2.59 -13.25 8.78
C ALA A 69 2.43 -12.11 9.81
N LYS A 70 1.91 -12.37 11.01
CA LYS A 70 1.73 -11.32 12.04
C LYS A 70 3.04 -10.96 12.76
N GLN A 71 4.12 -10.73 12.02
CA GLN A 71 5.47 -10.58 12.54
C GLN A 71 5.86 -9.11 12.77
N TYR A 72 5.34 -8.18 11.97
CA TYR A 72 5.54 -6.75 12.19
C TYR A 72 4.68 -6.23 13.36
N ARG A 73 5.32 -5.58 14.33
CA ARG A 73 4.68 -5.04 15.55
C ARG A 73 4.76 -3.52 15.70
N GLY A 74 5.27 -2.81 14.69
CA GLY A 74 5.41 -1.35 14.74
C GLY A 74 4.12 -0.60 14.44
N ASN A 75 4.06 0.67 14.84
CA ASN A 75 3.00 1.59 14.46
C ASN A 75 3.51 2.51 13.32
N VAL A 76 2.96 2.32 12.12
CA VAL A 76 3.41 3.06 10.93
C VAL A 76 3.14 4.55 11.08
N GLN A 77 1.96 4.95 11.55
CA GLN A 77 1.60 6.35 11.76
C GLN A 77 2.58 7.04 12.71
N GLN A 78 2.85 6.44 13.88
CA GLN A 78 3.78 7.00 14.87
C GLN A 78 5.20 7.13 14.32
N ALA A 79 5.65 6.19 13.48
CA ALA A 79 6.97 6.26 12.87
C ALA A 79 7.10 7.40 11.83
N HIS A 80 6.00 7.81 11.20
CA HIS A 80 5.99 8.85 10.16
C HIS A 80 5.58 10.24 10.66
N GLN A 81 4.91 10.35 11.81
CA GLN A 81 4.54 11.64 12.40
C GLN A 81 5.71 12.61 12.62
N PRO A 82 6.87 12.19 13.18
CA PRO A 82 7.95 13.13 13.47
C PRO A 82 8.73 13.59 12.22
N LEU A 83 8.41 13.07 11.03
CA LEU A 83 9.10 13.47 9.80
C LEU A 83 8.70 14.89 9.42
N GLU A 84 9.67 15.79 9.31
CA GLU A 84 9.49 17.16 8.83
C GLU A 84 9.66 17.23 7.31
N GLY A 85 9.14 18.29 6.68
CA GLY A 85 9.31 18.50 5.22
C GLY A 85 8.59 17.53 4.29
N VAL A 86 7.86 16.54 4.81
CA VAL A 86 7.07 15.62 3.97
C VAL A 86 5.82 16.32 3.43
N GLU A 87 5.78 16.45 2.11
CA GLU A 87 4.70 17.04 1.32
C GLU A 87 3.96 16.00 0.45
N PRO A 88 2.75 16.32 -0.07
CA PRO A 88 1.96 15.45 -0.96
C PRO A 88 2.73 14.81 -2.13
N GLN A 89 3.64 15.57 -2.74
CA GLN A 89 4.45 15.10 -3.87
C GLN A 89 5.38 13.93 -3.48
N HIS A 90 5.84 13.86 -2.23
CA HIS A 90 6.66 12.75 -1.75
C HIS A 90 5.87 11.45 -1.70
N PHE A 91 4.61 11.47 -1.24
CA PHE A 91 3.75 10.29 -1.26
C PHE A 91 3.51 9.80 -2.69
N SER A 92 3.22 10.73 -3.60
CA SER A 92 3.01 10.44 -5.03
C SER A 92 4.24 9.79 -5.65
N ARG A 93 5.43 10.35 -5.37
CA ARG A 93 6.73 9.85 -5.82
C ARG A 93 7.05 8.48 -5.27
N TRP A 94 6.84 8.28 -3.96
CA TRP A 94 7.08 7.00 -3.28
C TRP A 94 6.18 5.90 -3.85
N LEU A 95 4.88 6.17 -3.99
CA LEU A 95 3.92 5.22 -4.57
C LEU A 95 4.27 4.86 -6.01
N TYR A 96 4.70 5.85 -6.81
CA TYR A 96 5.11 5.61 -8.18
C TYR A 96 6.32 4.67 -8.25
N LEU A 97 7.38 4.98 -7.49
CA LEU A 97 8.59 4.15 -7.46
C LEU A 97 8.29 2.74 -6.93
N PHE A 98 7.42 2.64 -5.94
CA PHE A 98 7.03 1.35 -5.38
C PHE A 98 6.30 0.51 -6.41
N LEU A 99 5.26 1.05 -7.04
CA LEU A 99 4.51 0.36 -8.09
C LEU A 99 5.41 -0.07 -9.23
N ASP A 100 6.23 0.83 -9.76
CA ASP A 100 7.11 0.53 -10.89
C ASP A 100 8.11 -0.58 -10.54
N THR A 101 8.60 -0.61 -9.29
CA THR A 101 9.47 -1.70 -8.81
C THR A 101 8.70 -3.02 -8.65
N VAL A 102 7.47 -2.97 -8.14
CA VAL A 102 6.60 -4.17 -8.03
C VAL A 102 6.28 -4.73 -9.42
N GLU A 103 5.83 -3.89 -10.37
CA GLU A 103 5.51 -4.30 -11.75
C GLU A 103 6.73 -4.82 -12.52
N SER A 104 7.95 -4.44 -12.15
CA SER A 104 9.17 -5.00 -12.74
C SER A 104 9.51 -6.40 -12.25
N ARG A 105 8.91 -6.85 -11.13
CA ARG A 105 9.29 -8.07 -10.38
C ARG A 105 8.17 -9.08 -10.18
N TYR A 106 6.91 -8.68 -10.35
CA TYR A 106 5.77 -9.52 -10.09
C TYR A 106 4.76 -9.48 -11.23
N GLU A 107 4.08 -10.60 -11.42
CA GLU A 107 2.89 -10.65 -12.27
C GLU A 107 1.74 -9.82 -11.67
N PRO A 108 0.78 -9.34 -12.49
CA PRO A 108 -0.26 -8.41 -12.05
C PRO A 108 -1.03 -8.85 -10.80
N ALA A 109 -1.36 -10.15 -10.68
CA ALA A 109 -2.08 -10.68 -9.53
C ALA A 109 -1.29 -10.54 -8.22
N ALA A 110 0.02 -10.83 -8.25
CA ALA A 110 0.89 -10.63 -7.09
C ALA A 110 1.11 -9.13 -6.81
N ALA A 111 1.27 -8.30 -7.84
CA ALA A 111 1.48 -6.87 -7.69
C ALA A 111 0.35 -6.18 -6.90
N VAL A 112 -0.90 -6.55 -7.16
CA VAL A 112 -2.08 -6.03 -6.42
C VAL A 112 -1.94 -6.27 -4.91
N ARG A 113 -1.42 -7.43 -4.48
CA ARG A 113 -1.25 -7.77 -3.06
C ARG A 113 -0.30 -6.83 -2.32
N PHE A 114 0.67 -6.23 -3.02
CA PHE A 114 1.55 -5.19 -2.46
C PHE A 114 0.89 -3.82 -2.49
N MET A 115 0.22 -3.51 -3.60
CA MET A 115 -0.28 -2.15 -3.82
C MET A 115 -1.50 -1.82 -2.97
N GLU A 116 -2.44 -2.75 -2.79
CA GLU A 116 -3.61 -2.52 -1.93
C GLU A 116 -3.25 -1.99 -0.53
N PRO A 117 -2.33 -2.64 0.23
CA PRO A 117 -1.91 -2.09 1.51
C PRO A 117 -1.09 -0.80 1.39
N ALA A 118 -0.22 -0.68 0.38
CA ALA A 118 0.56 0.54 0.16
C ALA A 118 -0.34 1.78 0.05
N LEU A 119 -1.40 1.68 -0.78
CA LEU A 119 -2.34 2.77 -1.02
C LEU A 119 -3.14 3.13 0.24
N ARG A 120 -3.62 2.12 0.97
CA ARG A 120 -4.38 2.32 2.21
C ARG A 120 -3.53 3.01 3.28
N ILE A 121 -2.28 2.58 3.43
CA ILE A 121 -1.34 3.17 4.39
C ILE A 121 -1.01 4.61 3.99
N ALA A 122 -0.69 4.85 2.71
CA ALA A 122 -0.43 6.19 2.20
C ALA A 122 -1.62 7.12 2.46
N GLN A 123 -2.85 6.70 2.15
CA GLN A 123 -4.06 7.48 2.41
C GLN A 123 -4.20 7.81 3.90
N SER A 124 -4.02 6.84 4.79
CA SER A 124 -4.09 7.07 6.24
C SER A 124 -3.04 8.07 6.73
N LEU A 125 -1.80 7.97 6.26
CA LEU A 125 -0.72 8.90 6.59
C LEU A 125 -1.00 10.31 6.07
N GLN A 126 -1.49 10.43 4.84
CA GLN A 126 -1.83 11.71 4.21
C GLN A 126 -2.97 12.40 4.95
N LEU A 127 -4.04 11.67 5.31
CA LEU A 127 -5.14 12.21 6.11
C LEU A 127 -4.68 12.68 7.49
N SER A 128 -3.85 11.87 8.17
CA SER A 128 -3.30 12.25 9.48
C SER A 128 -2.42 13.50 9.41
N ARG A 129 -1.74 13.75 8.29
CA ARG A 129 -0.76 14.83 8.16
C ARG A 129 -1.34 16.11 7.58
N PHE A 130 -2.22 16.00 6.59
CA PHE A 130 -2.74 17.13 5.81
C PHE A 130 -4.21 17.47 6.12
N GLY A 131 -4.87 16.67 6.97
CA GLY A 131 -6.26 16.87 7.35
C GLY A 131 -7.26 16.29 6.35
N TRP A 132 -8.54 16.39 6.70
CA TRP A 132 -9.65 15.77 5.96
C TRP A 132 -10.02 16.51 4.67
N ASP A 133 -9.65 17.79 4.56
CA ASP A 133 -9.86 18.61 3.36
C ASP A 133 -8.77 18.38 2.29
N TYR A 134 -7.82 17.50 2.56
CA TYR A 134 -6.75 17.16 1.63
C TYR A 134 -7.31 16.52 0.36
N LYS A 135 -7.04 17.16 -0.78
CA LYS A 135 -7.34 16.61 -2.11
C LYS A 135 -6.10 15.93 -2.67
N ILE A 136 -6.25 14.66 -3.02
CA ILE A 136 -5.23 13.87 -3.71
C ILE A 136 -4.88 14.58 -5.03
N PRO A 137 -3.60 14.91 -5.29
CA PRO A 137 -3.17 15.50 -6.55
C PRO A 137 -3.52 14.61 -7.73
N ALA A 138 -3.83 15.21 -8.89
CA ALA A 138 -4.23 14.47 -10.09
C ALA A 138 -3.20 13.41 -10.53
N GLU A 139 -1.91 13.67 -10.31
CA GLU A 139 -0.83 12.72 -10.63
C GLU A 139 -0.91 11.47 -9.75
N GLN A 140 -1.22 11.64 -8.46
CA GLN A 140 -1.45 10.52 -7.54
C GLN A 140 -2.75 9.80 -7.88
N GLN A 141 -3.79 10.52 -8.29
CA GLN A 141 -5.06 9.92 -8.74
C GLN A 141 -4.87 9.05 -9.98
N ALA A 142 -4.12 9.51 -10.98
CA ALA A 142 -3.81 8.73 -12.18
C ALA A 142 -3.01 7.45 -11.86
N LEU A 143 -2.11 7.53 -10.86
CA LEU A 143 -1.39 6.36 -10.37
C LEU A 143 -2.33 5.35 -9.69
N LEU A 144 -3.25 5.83 -8.84
CA LEU A 144 -4.26 5.00 -8.19
C LEU A 144 -5.13 4.26 -9.22
N GLU A 145 -5.58 4.97 -10.25
CA GLU A 145 -6.43 4.40 -11.32
C GLU A 145 -5.70 3.34 -12.16
N ARG A 146 -4.38 3.47 -12.34
CA ARG A 146 -3.55 2.47 -13.02
C ARG A 146 -3.45 1.15 -12.24
N VAL A 147 -3.43 1.24 -10.93
CA VAL A 147 -3.23 0.09 -10.01
C VAL A 147 -4.53 -0.62 -9.69
N ALA A 148 -5.58 0.16 -9.44
CA ALA A 148 -6.90 -0.33 -9.12
C ALA A 148 -7.84 0.17 -10.22
N PRO A 149 -7.90 -0.51 -11.40
CA PRO A 149 -8.92 -0.18 -12.37
C PRO A 149 -10.27 -0.26 -11.65
N LYS A 150 -11.07 0.81 -11.77
CA LYS A 150 -12.41 0.89 -11.19
C LYS A 150 -13.09 -0.45 -11.46
N ARG A 151 -13.48 -1.16 -10.38
CA ARG A 151 -14.46 -2.24 -10.50
C ARG A 151 -15.62 -1.62 -11.30
N PRO A 152 -16.07 -2.22 -12.41
CA PRO A 152 -17.19 -1.67 -13.16
C PRO A 152 -18.31 -1.38 -12.17
N ARG A 153 -19.01 -0.25 -12.36
CA ARG A 153 -20.19 0.03 -11.55
C ARG A 153 -21.10 -1.19 -11.67
N ALA A 154 -21.84 -1.51 -10.61
CA ALA A 154 -22.79 -2.62 -10.60
C ALA A 154 -23.83 -2.56 -11.75
N ASP A 155 -23.91 -1.41 -12.43
CA ASP A 155 -24.76 -1.12 -13.57
C ASP A 155 -24.22 -1.66 -14.92
N ASP A 156 -22.94 -2.08 -14.97
CA ASP A 156 -22.26 -2.56 -16.20
C ASP A 156 -22.04 -4.09 -16.23
N GLU A 157 -22.53 -4.86 -15.25
CA GLU A 157 -22.50 -6.34 -15.30
C GLU A 157 -23.68 -6.88 -16.12
N PRO A 158 -23.48 -7.81 -17.07
CA PRO A 158 -24.59 -8.55 -17.66
C PRO A 158 -25.26 -9.39 -16.56
N HIS A 159 -26.52 -9.05 -16.29
CA HIS A 159 -27.44 -9.64 -15.32
C HIS A 159 -27.13 -11.11 -14.94
N LEU A 160 -26.42 -11.29 -13.83
CA LEU A 160 -26.39 -12.59 -13.13
C LEU A 160 -27.81 -12.89 -12.62
N PRO A 161 -28.32 -14.13 -12.78
CA PRO A 161 -29.65 -14.48 -12.29
C PRO A 161 -29.72 -14.32 -10.77
N ALA A 162 -30.81 -13.72 -10.31
CA ALA A 162 -31.06 -13.46 -8.89
C ALA A 162 -30.90 -14.74 -8.05
N ARG A 163 -30.04 -14.67 -7.03
CA ARG A 163 -29.98 -15.71 -5.98
C ARG A 163 -31.29 -15.69 -5.20
N PRO A 164 -31.93 -16.85 -4.93
CA PRO A 164 -33.15 -16.89 -4.13
C PRO A 164 -32.85 -16.37 -2.71
N ALA A 165 -33.75 -15.54 -2.19
CA ALA A 165 -33.65 -14.95 -0.87
C ALA A 165 -33.58 -16.06 0.19
N GLY A 166 -32.46 -16.13 0.92
CA GLY A 166 -32.35 -16.95 2.13
C GLY A 166 -33.23 -16.38 3.24
N GLU A 167 -33.90 -17.25 3.98
CA GLU A 167 -34.83 -16.88 5.05
C GLU A 167 -34.17 -15.97 6.11
N PRO A 168 -34.89 -14.96 6.64
CA PRO A 168 -34.35 -14.08 7.66
C PRO A 168 -34.09 -14.83 8.98
N PHE A 169 -32.94 -14.56 9.59
CA PHE A 169 -32.56 -15.06 10.91
C PHE A 169 -33.61 -14.67 11.97
N PRO A 170 -34.08 -15.61 12.82
CA PRO A 170 -35.08 -15.30 13.83
C PRO A 170 -34.49 -14.51 15.01
N THR A 171 -34.93 -13.27 15.16
CA THR A 171 -34.60 -12.41 16.32
C THR A 171 -35.71 -12.49 17.37
N ARG A 172 -35.60 -13.42 18.33
CA ARG A 172 -36.27 -13.30 19.64
C ARG A 172 -35.32 -13.73 20.75
N ILE A 173 -34.68 -12.75 21.36
CA ILE A 173 -34.07 -12.89 22.69
C ILE A 173 -35.23 -12.73 23.69
N ILE A 174 -35.66 -13.84 24.29
CA ILE A 174 -36.63 -13.85 25.39
C ILE A 174 -35.91 -13.36 26.65
N GLY A 175 -36.30 -12.15 27.09
CA GLY A 175 -36.01 -11.66 28.44
C GLY A 175 -36.92 -12.36 29.44
N LYS A 176 -36.31 -12.98 30.45
CA LYS A 176 -37.02 -13.60 31.57
C LYS A 176 -37.04 -12.61 32.73
N SER A 177 -38.12 -11.82 32.85
CA SER A 177 -38.47 -11.20 34.13
C SER A 177 -39.00 -12.27 35.07
N ARG A 178 -38.61 -12.23 36.33
CA ARG A 178 -39.10 -13.12 37.38
C ARG A 178 -39.45 -12.22 38.57
N ASP A 179 -40.73 -11.99 38.77
CA ASP A 179 -41.35 -11.61 40.04
C ASP A 179 -41.94 -12.89 40.63
N GLU A 180 -41.40 -13.33 41.77
CA GLU A 180 -42.10 -13.85 42.96
C GLU A 180 -41.07 -14.14 44.06
#